data_AF-A0AAU1YL66-F1
#
_entry.id   AF-A0AAU1YL66-F1
#
_cell.length_a   1.000
_cell.length_b   1.000
_cell.length_c   1.000
_cell.angle_alpha   90.00
_cell.angle_beta   90.00
_cell.angle_gamma   90.00
#
_symmetry.space_group_name_H-M   'P 1'
#
loop_
_entity.id
_entity.type
_entity.pdbx_description
1 polymer ?
#
loop_
_entity_poly.entity_id
_entity_poly.type
_entity_poly.pdbx_seq_one_letter_code
_entity_poly.pdbx_strand_id
1 'polypeptide(L)'
;MESRRTADSETIYETQIAPSPSHNASIIETAPDTRRRILRVSTELFGVHGFHETSLREIAERVGVSKPAVLYHFPGKADILAALVEPMLRDLAAALARAAAADRARWAAIEGVLDVWLNHRHLLRLNLQDTALATPGPAFARLREAMLRASALVAGPDPGFAERVRAAQAVAMLSDPVVLFADAPVPELREAVLDGVRRLLDGPAGPAAVTARPVPGGRRGRPAAMTPAMTEAARRMHAAGSGATAIAAALGVSRATVYRHLPPEEDTD
;
A
#
# COMPACT_ATOMS: atom_id res chain seq x y z
N MET A 1 7.47 86.63 12.77
CA MET A 1 8.25 86.56 14.03
C MET A 1 7.25 86.83 15.15
N GLU A 2 6.96 85.76 15.90
CA GLU A 2 6.29 85.65 17.22
C GLU A 2 5.22 86.67 17.63
N SER A 3 3.95 86.27 17.80
CA SER A 3 3.40 85.50 18.93
C SER A 3 3.38 86.27 20.26
N ARG A 4 2.19 86.72 20.64
CA ARG A 4 1.74 86.80 22.05
C ARG A 4 0.29 86.31 22.13
N ARG A 5 0.13 85.17 22.79
CA ARG A 5 -1.14 84.64 23.31
C ARG A 5 -1.52 85.40 24.59
N THR A 6 -2.81 85.65 24.73
CA THR A 6 -3.52 85.90 25.99
C THR A 6 -4.24 84.61 26.42
N ALA A 7 -4.14 84.29 27.71
CA ALA A 7 -5.19 83.82 28.66
C ALA A 7 -6.30 82.87 28.15
N ASP A 8 -6.81 81.87 28.88
CA ASP A 8 -6.75 81.52 30.30
C ASP A 8 -7.37 80.12 30.51
N SER A 9 -7.06 79.51 31.66
CA SER A 9 -7.88 78.61 32.50
C SER A 9 -8.66 77.42 31.91
N GLU A 10 -8.40 76.19 32.40
CA GLU A 10 -9.36 75.45 33.27
C GLU A 10 -8.81 74.10 33.78
N THR A 11 -8.82 74.00 35.12
CA THR A 11 -9.31 72.89 35.96
C THR A 11 -8.84 71.45 35.73
N ILE A 12 -8.02 71.03 36.70
CA ILE A 12 -7.66 69.66 37.06
C ILE A 12 -8.78 69.06 37.92
N TYR A 13 -9.42 67.98 37.48
CA TYR A 13 -9.93 66.92 38.34
C TYR A 13 -9.94 65.60 37.56
N GLU A 14 -9.63 64.51 38.27
CA GLU A 14 -10.33 63.22 38.25
C GLU A 14 -9.41 61.98 38.17
N THR A 15 -9.07 61.51 39.38
CA THR A 15 -9.17 60.12 39.83
C THR A 15 -8.45 59.03 39.03
N GLN A 16 -7.31 58.61 39.59
CA GLN A 16 -6.69 57.30 39.34
C GLN A 16 -7.66 56.15 39.65
N ILE A 17 -8.11 55.44 38.62
CA ILE A 17 -8.54 54.05 38.70
C ILE A 17 -7.54 53.24 37.87
N ALA A 18 -6.66 52.51 38.55
CA ALA A 18 -5.78 51.54 37.91
C ALA A 18 -6.63 50.40 37.29
N PRO A 19 -6.39 49.96 36.05
CA PRO A 19 -7.10 48.81 35.51
C PRO A 19 -6.56 47.52 36.16
N SER A 20 -7.45 46.76 36.77
CA SER A 20 -7.21 45.40 37.28
C SER A 20 -6.72 44.46 36.16
N PRO A 21 -5.67 43.63 36.37
CA PRO A 21 -5.22 42.68 35.36
C PRO A 21 -6.05 41.40 35.44
N SER A 22 -7.11 41.29 34.64
CA SER A 22 -7.76 40.00 34.38
C SER A 22 -8.41 40.01 32.99
N HIS A 23 -8.06 39.02 32.17
CA HIS A 23 -8.58 38.70 30.82
C HIS A 23 -7.91 39.36 29.61
N ASN A 24 -6.65 39.03 29.30
CA ASN A 24 -6.19 38.96 27.90
C ASN A 24 -4.83 38.27 27.69
N ALA A 25 -4.63 37.07 28.26
CA ALA A 25 -3.42 36.26 28.01
C ALA A 25 -3.69 35.02 27.14
N SER A 26 -4.78 34.97 26.37
CA SER A 26 -5.13 33.79 25.56
C SER A 26 -5.48 34.13 24.10
N ILE A 27 -4.87 35.16 23.53
CA ILE A 27 -5.04 35.48 22.11
C ILE A 27 -3.72 35.15 21.41
N ILE A 28 -3.78 34.09 20.59
CA ILE A 28 -2.71 33.48 19.79
C ILE A 28 -1.88 32.43 20.56
N GLU A 29 -2.53 31.35 20.96
CA GLU A 29 -1.89 30.04 20.74
C GLU A 29 -1.66 29.93 19.22
N THR A 30 -0.41 30.01 18.79
CA THR A 30 -0.08 30.22 17.37
C THR A 30 -0.70 29.09 16.52
N ALA A 31 -1.39 29.43 15.44
CA ALA A 31 -2.02 28.46 14.51
C ALA A 31 -1.15 27.25 14.08
N PRO A 32 0.20 27.35 13.95
CA PRO A 32 1.07 26.20 13.70
C PRO A 32 1.06 25.16 14.83
N ASP A 33 0.84 25.58 16.07
CA ASP A 33 0.79 24.71 17.24
C ASP A 33 -0.49 23.88 17.26
N THR A 34 -1.66 24.51 17.04
CA THR A 34 -2.96 23.82 16.94
C THR A 34 -2.96 22.77 15.84
N ARG A 35 -2.42 23.09 14.66
CA ARG A 35 -2.31 22.12 13.55
C ARG A 35 -1.48 20.89 13.95
N ARG A 36 -0.35 21.08 14.64
CA ARG A 36 0.49 19.98 15.13
C ARG A 36 -0.20 19.14 16.19
N ARG A 37 -0.91 19.79 17.13
CA ARG A 37 -1.71 19.11 18.16
C ARG A 37 -2.81 18.26 17.55
N ILE A 38 -3.52 18.77 16.54
CA ILE A 38 -4.53 18.00 15.79
C ILE A 38 -3.91 16.74 15.17
N LEU A 39 -2.78 16.87 14.47
CA LEU A 39 -2.11 15.72 13.86
C LEU A 39 -1.69 14.68 14.90
N ARG A 40 -1.03 15.10 15.99
CA ARG A 40 -0.62 14.20 17.07
C ARG A 40 -1.80 13.43 17.68
N VAL A 41 -2.85 14.14 18.07
CA VAL A 41 -4.06 13.53 18.64
C VAL A 41 -4.75 12.60 17.65
N SER A 42 -4.76 12.96 16.36
CA SER A 42 -5.35 12.11 15.33
C SER A 42 -4.56 10.82 15.13
N THR A 43 -3.21 10.86 15.17
CA THR A 43 -2.38 9.65 15.14
C THR A 43 -2.72 8.71 16.30
N GLU A 44 -2.87 9.24 17.51
CA GLU A 44 -3.26 8.45 18.69
C GLU A 44 -4.65 7.81 18.50
N LEU A 45 -5.66 8.61 18.14
CA LEU A 45 -7.03 8.14 17.99
C LEU A 45 -7.19 7.13 16.84
N PHE A 46 -6.55 7.38 15.70
CA PHE A 46 -6.56 6.43 14.58
C PHE A 46 -5.90 5.10 14.95
N GLY A 47 -4.86 5.11 15.80
CA GLY A 47 -4.19 3.88 16.25
C GLY A 47 -4.96 3.07 17.29
N VAL A 48 -5.89 3.70 18.02
CA VAL A 48 -6.70 3.02 19.04
C VAL A 48 -8.06 2.59 18.49
N HIS A 49 -8.76 3.49 17.78
CA HIS A 49 -10.13 3.29 17.34
C HIS A 49 -10.23 2.92 15.84
N GLY A 50 -9.16 3.11 15.08
CA GLY A 50 -9.19 3.08 13.62
C GLY A 50 -9.55 4.45 13.04
N PHE A 51 -9.15 4.67 11.79
CA PHE A 51 -9.53 5.84 11.02
C PHE A 51 -11.03 5.92 10.84
N HIS A 52 -11.74 4.85 10.47
CA HIS A 52 -13.18 4.92 10.19
C HIS A 52 -14.03 5.31 11.41
N GLU A 53 -13.75 4.74 12.57
CA GLU A 53 -14.51 4.99 13.82
C GLU A 53 -14.19 6.34 14.48
N THR A 54 -13.00 6.91 14.23
CA THR A 54 -12.64 8.21 14.79
C THR A 54 -13.43 9.35 14.13
N SER A 55 -13.99 10.27 14.91
CA SER A 55 -14.72 11.44 14.38
C SER A 55 -13.96 12.77 14.53
N LEU A 56 -14.24 13.75 13.66
CA LEU A 56 -13.70 15.11 13.82
C LEU A 56 -14.14 15.80 15.11
N ARG A 57 -15.29 15.41 15.66
CA ARG A 57 -15.79 15.92 16.96
C ARG A 57 -14.90 15.41 18.09
N GLU A 58 -14.64 14.11 18.11
CA GLU A 58 -13.77 13.46 19.10
C GLU A 58 -12.34 14.00 19.05
N ILE A 59 -11.79 14.20 17.84
CA ILE A 59 -10.49 14.87 17.67
C ILE A 59 -10.52 16.27 18.28
N ALA A 60 -11.55 17.08 18.01
CA ALA A 60 -11.67 18.43 18.55
C ALA A 60 -11.73 18.43 20.08
N GLU A 61 -12.55 17.55 20.67
CA GLU A 61 -12.69 17.36 22.12
C GLU A 61 -11.36 16.97 22.77
N ARG A 62 -10.64 16.01 22.19
CA ARG A 62 -9.36 15.54 22.73
C ARG A 62 -8.22 16.53 22.56
N VAL A 63 -8.25 17.36 21.51
CA VAL A 63 -7.33 18.49 21.34
C VAL A 63 -7.68 19.62 22.30
N GLY A 64 -8.95 19.79 22.67
CA GLY A 64 -9.44 20.91 23.49
C GLY A 64 -9.80 22.16 22.68
N VAL A 65 -10.27 21.97 21.43
CA VAL A 65 -10.71 23.05 20.53
C VAL A 65 -12.10 22.76 19.97
N SER A 66 -12.72 23.73 19.31
CA SER A 66 -14.01 23.53 18.65
C SER A 66 -13.87 22.72 17.35
N LYS A 67 -14.91 21.98 16.95
CA LYS A 67 -14.94 21.30 15.64
C LYS A 67 -14.73 22.26 14.45
N PRO A 68 -15.30 23.48 14.42
CA PRO A 68 -14.96 24.48 13.39
C PRO A 68 -13.47 24.85 13.36
N ALA A 69 -12.79 24.91 14.51
CA ALA A 69 -11.34 25.16 14.55
C ALA A 69 -10.53 24.01 13.94
N VAL A 70 -10.96 22.75 14.12
CA VAL A 70 -10.36 21.61 13.41
C VAL A 70 -10.60 21.72 11.90
N LEU A 71 -11.85 22.01 11.49
CA LEU A 71 -12.23 22.16 10.08
C LEU A 71 -11.49 23.30 9.36
N TYR A 72 -11.13 24.36 10.09
CA TYR A 72 -10.29 25.44 9.57
C TYR A 72 -8.90 24.95 9.12
N HIS A 73 -8.32 23.99 9.85
CA HIS A 73 -7.01 23.41 9.51
C HIS A 73 -7.10 22.24 8.54
N PHE A 74 -8.15 21.43 8.66
CA PHE A 74 -8.35 20.20 7.89
C PHE A 74 -9.83 20.07 7.52
N PRO A 75 -10.19 20.25 6.22
CA PRO A 75 -11.58 20.17 5.77
C PRO A 75 -12.27 18.84 6.10
N GLY A 76 -11.51 17.76 6.24
CA GLY A 76 -11.99 16.45 6.61
C GLY A 76 -10.95 15.56 7.27
N LYS A 77 -11.41 14.40 7.75
CA LYS A 77 -10.56 13.35 8.35
C LYS A 77 -9.54 12.81 7.34
N ALA A 78 -9.91 12.73 6.06
CA ALA A 78 -9.02 12.34 4.98
C ALA A 78 -7.84 13.33 4.77
N ASP A 79 -8.08 14.64 4.96
CA ASP A 79 -7.01 15.66 4.87
C ASP A 79 -6.03 15.56 6.03
N ILE A 80 -6.53 15.19 7.22
CA ILE A 80 -5.67 14.88 8.37
C ILE A 80 -4.78 13.69 8.03
N LEU A 81 -5.35 12.59 7.52
CA LEU A 81 -4.59 11.40 7.13
C LEU A 81 -3.57 11.72 6.03
N ALA A 82 -3.95 12.48 5.01
CA ALA A 82 -3.04 12.93 3.96
C ALA A 82 -1.86 13.73 4.54
N ALA A 83 -2.13 14.64 5.48
CA ALA A 83 -1.10 15.42 6.15
C ALA A 83 -0.20 14.57 7.08
N LEU A 84 -0.72 13.48 7.66
CA LEU A 84 0.05 12.54 8.46
C LEU A 84 1.02 11.71 7.60
N VAL A 85 0.61 11.28 6.41
CA VAL A 85 1.46 10.46 5.52
C VAL A 85 2.42 11.29 4.67
N GLU A 86 2.17 12.60 4.51
CA GLU A 86 3.01 13.47 3.67
C GLU A 86 4.51 13.46 4.03
N PRO A 87 4.93 13.53 5.32
CA PRO A 87 6.35 13.45 5.68
C PRO A 87 7.00 12.16 5.19
N MET A 88 6.33 11.02 5.38
CA MET A 88 6.81 9.71 4.93
C MET A 88 6.97 9.66 3.40
N LEU A 89 5.97 10.15 2.64
CA LEU A 89 6.04 10.18 1.17
C LEU A 89 7.17 11.07 0.66
N ARG A 90 7.42 12.20 1.33
CA ARG A 90 8.52 13.12 1.01
C ARG A 90 9.87 12.48 1.29
N ASP A 91 10.02 11.83 2.44
CA ASP A 91 11.27 11.17 2.82
C ASP A 91 11.58 10.00 1.89
N LEU A 92 10.54 9.24 1.49
CA LEU A 92 10.64 8.19 0.49
C LEU A 92 11.11 8.73 -0.86
N ALA A 93 10.50 9.81 -1.35
CA ALA A 93 10.91 10.45 -2.60
C ALA A 93 12.37 10.93 -2.54
N ALA A 94 12.78 11.54 -1.42
CA ALA A 94 14.14 12.01 -1.20
C ALA A 94 15.15 10.85 -1.13
N ALA A 95 14.80 9.75 -0.46
CA ALA A 95 15.63 8.55 -0.38
C ALA A 95 15.86 7.94 -1.77
N LEU A 96 14.81 7.81 -2.58
CA LEU A 96 14.91 7.28 -3.93
C LEU A 96 15.68 8.19 -4.87
N ALA A 97 15.55 9.52 -4.74
CA ALA A 97 16.36 10.46 -5.51
C ALA A 97 17.85 10.34 -5.18
N ARG A 98 18.21 10.20 -3.89
CA ARG A 98 19.60 9.94 -3.47
C ARG A 98 20.11 8.60 -3.99
N ALA A 99 19.29 7.56 -3.91
CA ALA A 99 19.67 6.23 -4.39
C ALA A 99 19.94 6.21 -5.91
N ALA A 100 19.11 6.90 -6.70
CA ALA A 100 19.29 7.00 -8.14
C ALA A 100 20.61 7.66 -8.55
N ALA A 101 21.17 8.52 -7.70
CA ALA A 101 22.45 9.21 -7.93
C ALA A 101 23.67 8.46 -7.35
N ALA A 102 23.48 7.33 -6.67
CA ALA A 102 24.56 6.60 -6.00
C ALA A 102 25.16 5.52 -6.91
N ASP A 103 26.47 5.29 -6.80
CA ASP A 103 27.17 4.20 -7.52
C ASP A 103 26.56 2.82 -7.21
N ARG A 104 26.10 2.64 -5.97
CA ARG A 104 25.41 1.44 -5.46
C ARG A 104 23.89 1.62 -5.43
N ALA A 105 23.30 2.11 -6.52
CA ALA A 105 21.89 2.50 -6.60
C ALA A 105 20.90 1.45 -6.07
N ARG A 106 21.11 0.16 -6.40
CA ARG A 106 20.29 -0.96 -5.91
C ARG A 106 20.23 -0.99 -4.37
N TRP A 107 21.40 -1.04 -3.73
CA TRP A 107 21.47 -1.15 -2.27
C TRP A 107 21.11 0.16 -1.57
N ALA A 108 21.46 1.30 -2.16
CA ALA A 108 21.03 2.61 -1.66
C ALA A 108 19.50 2.75 -1.66
N ALA A 109 18.81 2.19 -2.66
CA ALA A 109 17.34 2.18 -2.69
C ALA A 109 16.75 1.28 -1.60
N ILE A 110 17.29 0.07 -1.42
CA ILE A 110 16.86 -0.88 -0.39
C ILE A 110 17.01 -0.28 1.01
N GLU A 111 18.21 0.21 1.33
CA GLU A 111 18.51 0.81 2.63
C GLU A 111 17.68 2.07 2.86
N GLY A 112 17.61 2.96 1.87
CA GLY A 112 16.86 4.21 1.99
C GLY A 112 15.35 3.99 2.18
N VAL A 113 14.76 3.03 1.48
CA VAL A 113 13.33 2.68 1.67
C VAL A 113 13.10 2.06 3.04
N LEU A 114 13.95 1.12 3.47
CA LEU A 114 13.84 0.50 4.79
C LEU A 114 13.99 1.52 5.93
N ASP A 115 14.94 2.44 5.82
CA ASP A 115 15.17 3.48 6.82
C ASP A 115 13.95 4.41 6.93
N VAL A 116 13.29 4.73 5.81
CA VAL A 116 12.02 5.48 5.82
C VAL A 116 10.92 4.69 6.54
N TRP A 117 10.79 3.39 6.26
CA TRP A 117 9.80 2.55 6.97
C TRP A 117 10.05 2.47 8.47
N LEU A 118 11.29 2.28 8.89
CA LEU A 118 11.64 2.22 10.30
C LEU A 118 11.36 3.56 11.02
N ASN A 119 11.68 4.69 10.37
CA ASN A 119 11.43 6.03 10.91
C ASN A 119 9.93 6.36 11.00
N HIS A 120 9.12 5.85 10.07
CA HIS A 120 7.68 6.10 9.99
C HIS A 120 6.83 4.90 10.42
N ARG A 121 7.41 3.93 11.17
CA ARG A 121 6.77 2.63 11.48
C ARG A 121 5.41 2.72 12.17
N HIS A 122 5.16 3.80 12.91
CA HIS A 122 3.86 4.06 13.55
C HIS A 122 2.76 4.32 12.52
N LEU A 123 3.06 4.99 11.39
CA LEU A 123 2.12 5.21 10.30
C LEU A 123 1.85 3.90 9.52
N LEU A 124 2.86 3.05 9.38
CA LEU A 124 2.67 1.72 8.76
C LEU A 124 1.78 0.80 9.61
N ARG A 125 1.82 0.91 10.95
CA ARG A 125 0.88 0.17 11.82
C ARG A 125 -0.58 0.59 11.60
N LEU A 126 -0.83 1.88 11.35
CA LEU A 126 -2.17 2.36 10.99
C LEU A 126 -2.69 1.70 9.70
N ASN A 127 -1.81 1.28 8.79
CA ASN A 127 -2.16 0.60 7.53
C ASN A 127 -2.72 -0.81 7.75
N LEU A 128 -2.20 -1.58 8.71
CA LEU A 128 -2.69 -2.94 8.99
C LEU A 128 -4.01 -2.95 9.77
N GLN A 129 -4.30 -1.88 10.52
CA GLN A 129 -5.53 -1.79 11.33
C GLN A 129 -6.69 -1.14 10.57
N ASP A 130 -6.42 -0.39 9.49
CA ASP A 130 -7.46 0.32 8.77
C ASP A 130 -7.29 0.29 7.23
N THR A 131 -8.29 -0.30 6.56
CA THR A 131 -8.43 -0.36 5.10
C THR A 131 -8.53 1.01 4.42
N ALA A 132 -8.73 2.10 5.16
CA ALA A 132 -8.76 3.46 4.62
C ALA A 132 -7.45 3.86 3.90
N LEU A 133 -6.30 3.34 4.34
CA LEU A 133 -5.03 3.54 3.63
C LEU A 133 -4.88 2.66 2.37
N ALA A 134 -5.70 1.62 2.24
CA ALA A 134 -5.82 0.81 1.03
C ALA A 134 -6.84 1.38 0.02
N THR A 135 -7.55 2.46 0.37
CA THR A 135 -8.49 3.12 -0.55
C THR A 135 -7.71 3.92 -1.61
N PRO A 136 -8.00 3.76 -2.91
CA PRO A 136 -7.34 4.52 -3.95
C PRO A 136 -7.49 6.03 -3.75
N GLY A 137 -6.37 6.75 -3.63
CA GLY A 137 -6.32 8.20 -3.45
C GLY A 137 -4.92 8.75 -3.78
N PRO A 138 -4.71 10.09 -3.70
CA PRO A 138 -3.45 10.72 -4.11
C PRO A 138 -2.21 10.18 -3.36
N ALA A 139 -2.34 9.93 -2.06
CA ALA A 139 -1.27 9.36 -1.25
C ALA A 139 -0.92 7.93 -1.69
N PHE A 140 -1.93 7.09 -1.96
CA PHE A 140 -1.74 5.74 -2.47
C PHE A 140 -1.06 5.75 -3.85
N ALA A 141 -1.48 6.65 -4.75
CA ALA A 141 -0.85 6.78 -6.07
C ALA A 141 0.64 7.14 -5.98
N ARG A 142 0.99 8.11 -5.12
CA ARG A 142 2.39 8.51 -4.88
C ARG A 142 3.20 7.39 -4.24
N LEU A 143 2.63 6.67 -3.29
CA LEU A 143 3.28 5.50 -2.69
C LEU A 143 3.54 4.42 -3.74
N ARG A 144 2.54 4.10 -4.56
CA ARG A 144 2.67 3.13 -5.65
C ARG A 144 3.77 3.53 -6.63
N GLU A 145 3.80 4.79 -7.05
CA GLU A 145 4.84 5.31 -7.94
C GLU A 145 6.24 5.17 -7.32
N ALA A 146 6.37 5.52 -6.03
CA ALA A 146 7.63 5.37 -5.30
C ALA A 146 8.08 3.89 -5.21
N MET A 147 7.16 2.96 -4.94
CA MET A 147 7.47 1.52 -4.91
C MET A 147 7.87 0.97 -6.28
N LEU A 148 7.24 1.45 -7.36
CA LEU A 148 7.63 1.10 -8.73
C LEU A 148 9.03 1.65 -9.06
N ARG A 149 9.35 2.89 -8.66
CA ARG A 149 10.69 3.46 -8.79
C ARG A 149 11.75 2.69 -7.99
N ALA A 150 11.44 2.34 -6.74
CA ALA A 150 12.31 1.52 -5.91
C ALA A 150 12.60 0.18 -6.59
N SER A 151 11.55 -0.49 -7.09
CA SER A 151 11.69 -1.77 -7.79
C SER A 151 12.53 -1.64 -9.06
N ALA A 152 12.40 -0.55 -9.81
CA ALA A 152 13.24 -0.29 -10.98
C ALA A 152 14.72 -0.07 -10.62
N LEU A 153 15.01 0.72 -9.58
CA LEU A 153 16.37 0.92 -9.07
C LEU A 153 17.00 -0.38 -8.57
N VAL A 154 16.21 -1.21 -7.88
CA VAL A 154 16.66 -2.52 -7.41
C VAL A 154 16.90 -3.47 -8.57
N ALA A 155 16.04 -3.48 -9.60
CA ALA A 155 16.22 -4.33 -10.77
C ALA A 155 17.52 -4.00 -11.53
N GLY A 156 17.85 -2.70 -11.65
CA GLY A 156 18.98 -2.22 -12.43
C GLY A 156 18.64 -2.04 -13.93
N PRO A 157 19.62 -1.74 -14.79
CA PRO A 157 19.40 -1.53 -16.22
C PRO A 157 19.07 -2.85 -16.95
N ASP A 158 18.22 -2.75 -17.98
CA ASP A 158 17.79 -3.85 -18.86
C ASP A 158 17.44 -5.18 -18.16
N PRO A 159 16.61 -5.16 -17.10
CA PRO A 159 16.33 -6.36 -16.33
C PRO A 159 15.40 -7.29 -17.11
N GLY A 160 15.67 -8.59 -17.07
CA GLY A 160 14.73 -9.61 -17.51
C GLY A 160 13.49 -9.67 -16.61
N PHE A 161 12.49 -10.49 -16.99
CA PHE A 161 11.26 -10.62 -16.22
C PHE A 161 11.51 -11.14 -14.80
N ALA A 162 12.38 -12.13 -14.65
CA ALA A 162 12.69 -12.73 -13.36
C ALA A 162 13.42 -11.75 -12.43
N GLU A 163 14.31 -10.90 -12.96
CA GLU A 163 14.99 -9.85 -12.21
C GLU A 163 14.00 -8.78 -11.73
N ARG A 164 13.05 -8.36 -12.58
CA ARG A 164 11.99 -7.41 -12.19
C ARG A 164 11.10 -7.96 -11.09
N VAL A 165 10.71 -9.24 -11.16
CA VAL A 165 9.91 -9.89 -10.12
C VAL A 165 10.69 -9.97 -8.81
N ARG A 166 11.96 -10.41 -8.84
CA ARG A 166 12.81 -10.45 -7.63
C ARG A 166 13.01 -9.06 -7.01
N ALA A 167 13.18 -8.02 -7.83
CA ALA A 167 13.28 -6.66 -7.35
C ALA A 167 11.99 -6.18 -6.67
N ALA A 168 10.82 -6.46 -7.25
CA ALA A 168 9.53 -6.15 -6.63
C ALA A 168 9.33 -6.92 -5.31
N GLN A 169 9.72 -8.19 -5.27
CA GLN A 169 9.69 -9.01 -4.04
C GLN A 169 10.61 -8.43 -2.96
N ALA A 170 11.84 -8.03 -3.31
CA ALA A 170 12.78 -7.42 -2.39
C ALA A 170 12.24 -6.12 -1.78
N VAL A 171 11.60 -5.27 -2.59
CA VAL A 171 10.96 -4.03 -2.10
C VAL A 171 9.75 -4.34 -1.21
N ALA A 172 8.92 -5.31 -1.57
CA ALA A 172 7.79 -5.73 -0.75
C ALA A 172 8.23 -6.30 0.62
N MET A 173 9.36 -7.00 0.67
CA MET A 173 9.94 -7.51 1.92
C MET A 173 10.38 -6.43 2.91
N LEU A 174 10.42 -5.15 2.51
CA LEU A 174 10.86 -4.05 3.38
C LEU A 174 9.76 -3.55 4.33
N SER A 175 8.47 -3.71 3.98
CA SER A 175 7.36 -3.16 4.78
C SER A 175 6.91 -4.11 5.88
N ASP A 176 6.56 -5.35 5.54
CA ASP A 176 5.82 -6.23 6.44
C ASP A 176 6.59 -6.55 7.73
N PRO A 177 7.91 -6.83 7.71
CA PRO A 177 8.66 -7.04 8.95
C PRO A 177 8.65 -5.82 9.87
N VAL A 178 8.67 -4.60 9.31
CA VAL A 178 8.59 -3.35 10.10
C VAL A 178 7.27 -3.24 10.83
N VAL A 179 6.19 -3.75 10.25
CA VAL A 179 4.87 -3.71 10.88
C VAL A 179 4.63 -4.87 11.84
N LEU A 180 4.98 -6.10 11.43
CA LEU A 180 4.74 -7.33 12.19
C LEU A 180 5.66 -7.45 13.42
N PHE A 181 6.87 -6.89 13.35
CA PHE A 181 7.85 -6.92 14.44
C PHE A 181 8.11 -5.51 14.99
N ALA A 182 7.07 -4.68 15.06
CA ALA A 182 7.20 -3.27 15.46
C ALA A 182 7.75 -3.06 16.89
N ASP A 183 7.65 -4.06 17.77
CA ASP A 183 8.17 -4.00 19.14
C ASP A 183 9.63 -4.49 19.25
N ALA A 184 10.20 -5.02 18.15
CA ALA A 184 11.61 -5.43 18.12
C ALA A 184 12.57 -4.22 18.14
N PRO A 185 13.81 -4.40 18.64
CA PRO A 185 14.85 -3.38 18.56
C PRO A 185 15.14 -3.02 17.08
N VAL A 186 15.09 -1.71 16.77
CA VAL A 186 15.26 -1.21 15.40
C VAL A 186 16.57 -1.69 14.73
N PRO A 187 17.74 -1.68 15.40
CA PRO A 187 18.98 -2.14 14.78
C PRO A 187 18.93 -3.63 14.38
N GLU A 188 18.39 -4.48 15.25
CA GLU A 188 18.28 -5.93 15.01
C GLU A 188 17.30 -6.23 13.88
N LEU A 189 16.14 -5.56 13.88
CA LEU A 189 15.15 -5.70 12.82
C LEU A 189 15.70 -5.25 11.46
N ARG A 190 16.40 -4.11 11.43
CA ARG A 190 17.01 -3.58 10.21
C ARG A 190 17.99 -4.59 9.62
N GLU A 191 18.90 -5.12 10.42
CA GLU A 191 19.88 -6.12 9.98
C GLU A 191 19.20 -7.40 9.47
N ALA A 192 18.19 -7.91 10.19
CA ALA A 192 17.46 -9.10 9.78
C ALA A 192 16.72 -8.92 8.44
N VAL A 193 16.10 -7.76 8.21
CA VAL A 193 15.43 -7.45 6.93
C VAL A 193 16.45 -7.37 5.79
N LEU A 194 17.57 -6.67 5.99
CA LEU A 194 18.61 -6.53 4.97
C LEU A 194 19.27 -7.87 4.63
N ASP A 195 19.49 -8.75 5.62
CA ASP A 195 19.97 -10.10 5.39
C ASP A 195 18.98 -10.93 4.56
N GLY A 196 17.68 -10.87 4.88
CA GLY A 196 16.63 -11.53 4.10
C GLY A 196 16.59 -11.07 2.64
N VAL A 197 16.69 -9.76 2.40
CA VAL A 197 16.74 -9.17 1.05
C VAL A 197 18.01 -9.59 0.32
N ARG A 198 19.16 -9.63 1.00
CA ARG A 198 20.43 -10.11 0.43
C ARG A 198 20.29 -11.55 -0.07
N ARG A 199 19.76 -12.44 0.75
CA ARG A 199 19.52 -13.85 0.37
C ARG A 199 18.56 -14.00 -0.81
N LEU A 200 17.53 -13.15 -0.90
CA LEU A 200 16.61 -13.16 -2.04
C LEU A 200 17.32 -12.73 -3.34
N LEU A 201 18.15 -11.70 -3.27
CA LEU A 201 18.81 -11.12 -4.45
C LEU A 201 20.05 -11.89 -4.90
N ASP A 202 20.80 -12.46 -3.95
CA ASP A 202 22.02 -13.25 -4.18
C ASP A 202 21.73 -14.75 -4.32
N GLY A 203 20.50 -15.18 -4.00
CA GLY A 203 20.04 -16.52 -4.27
C GLY A 203 20.16 -16.86 -5.76
N PRO A 204 20.36 -18.15 -6.11
CA PRO A 204 20.48 -18.54 -7.51
C PRO A 204 19.31 -17.96 -8.28
N ALA A 205 19.60 -17.26 -9.39
CA ALA A 205 18.57 -16.75 -10.29
C ALA A 205 17.56 -17.88 -10.49
N GLY A 206 16.34 -17.68 -9.97
CA GLY A 206 15.31 -18.72 -9.87
C GLY A 206 15.28 -19.55 -11.15
N PRO A 207 15.10 -20.88 -11.02
CA PRO A 207 15.63 -21.92 -11.91
C PRO A 207 15.78 -21.38 -13.33
N ALA A 208 17.05 -21.19 -13.76
CA ALA A 208 17.47 -20.69 -15.07
C ALA A 208 16.37 -20.97 -16.07
N ALA A 209 15.63 -19.89 -16.44
CA ALA A 209 14.32 -19.92 -17.10
C ALA A 209 14.03 -21.33 -17.53
N VAL A 210 13.31 -22.14 -16.70
CA VAL A 210 12.99 -23.54 -17.03
C VAL A 210 12.75 -23.52 -18.52
N THR A 211 13.69 -24.07 -19.30
CA THR A 211 13.90 -23.76 -20.72
C THR A 211 12.78 -24.41 -21.47
N ALA A 212 11.55 -23.91 -21.25
CA ALA A 212 10.46 -24.73 -20.74
C ALA A 212 10.82 -26.20 -20.88
N ARG A 213 11.67 -26.78 -19.99
CA ARG A 213 12.33 -28.10 -20.21
C ARG A 213 11.24 -28.94 -20.84
N PRO A 214 11.28 -29.22 -22.18
CA PRO A 214 10.06 -29.43 -22.95
C PRO A 214 9.28 -30.39 -22.13
N VAL A 215 8.16 -29.93 -21.53
CA VAL A 215 7.37 -30.75 -20.59
C VAL A 215 7.35 -32.06 -21.30
N PRO A 216 8.06 -33.12 -20.82
CA PRO A 216 8.45 -34.21 -21.67
C PRO A 216 7.17 -34.57 -22.35
N GLY A 217 7.16 -34.34 -23.66
CA GLY A 217 5.95 -34.52 -24.39
C GLY A 217 5.56 -35.96 -24.02
N GLY A 218 4.50 -36.20 -23.26
CA GLY A 218 3.45 -35.22 -23.11
C GLY A 218 2.92 -34.85 -24.50
N ARG A 219 3.36 -35.53 -25.58
CA ARG A 219 2.65 -36.73 -26.01
C ARG A 219 1.86 -37.32 -24.81
N ARG A 220 0.81 -36.59 -24.36
CA ARG A 220 -0.55 -37.08 -24.53
C ARG A 220 -0.49 -37.69 -25.91
N GLY A 221 -0.19 -38.99 -25.93
CA GLY A 221 -0.10 -39.74 -27.17
C GLY A 221 -1.31 -39.29 -27.95
N ARG A 222 -1.07 -38.84 -29.19
CA ARG A 222 -2.13 -38.70 -30.20
C ARG A 222 -3.24 -39.67 -29.79
N PRO A 223 -4.45 -39.19 -29.41
CA PRO A 223 -5.41 -40.00 -28.67
C PRO A 223 -5.46 -41.37 -29.32
N ALA A 224 -5.25 -42.43 -28.52
CA ALA A 224 -5.08 -43.79 -29.02
C ALA A 224 -6.08 -44.00 -30.14
N ALA A 225 -5.59 -44.23 -31.37
CA ALA A 225 -6.46 -44.43 -32.50
C ALA A 225 -7.50 -45.47 -32.10
N MET A 226 -8.77 -45.18 -32.34
CA MET A 226 -9.87 -45.97 -31.80
C MET A 226 -9.72 -47.41 -32.28
N THR A 227 -9.35 -48.31 -31.37
CA THR A 227 -9.13 -49.71 -31.74
C THR A 227 -10.49 -50.37 -32.02
N PRO A 228 -10.55 -51.43 -32.84
CA PRO A 228 -11.81 -52.16 -33.07
C PRO A 228 -12.53 -52.56 -31.77
N ALA A 229 -11.78 -52.95 -30.75
CA ALA A 229 -12.31 -53.29 -29.43
C ALA A 229 -12.92 -52.08 -28.69
N MET A 230 -12.30 -50.91 -28.78
CA MET A 230 -12.83 -49.66 -28.20
C MET A 230 -14.08 -49.18 -28.94
N THR A 231 -14.14 -49.36 -30.26
CA THR A 231 -15.34 -49.08 -31.06
C THR A 231 -16.51 -49.95 -30.66
N GLU A 232 -16.28 -51.25 -30.48
CA GLU A 232 -17.33 -52.17 -30.05
C GLU A 232 -17.77 -51.89 -28.61
N ALA A 233 -16.84 -51.54 -27.71
CA ALA A 233 -17.17 -51.11 -26.36
C ALA A 233 -18.02 -49.82 -26.36
N ALA A 234 -17.65 -48.83 -27.17
CA ALA A 234 -18.41 -47.58 -27.31
C ALA A 234 -19.84 -47.84 -27.81
N ARG A 235 -20.03 -48.71 -28.82
CA ARG A 235 -21.35 -49.06 -29.36
C ARG A 235 -22.22 -49.78 -28.33
N ARG A 236 -21.67 -50.75 -27.59
CA ARG A 236 -22.40 -51.42 -26.51
C ARG A 236 -22.84 -50.46 -25.42
N MET A 237 -21.96 -49.54 -24.99
CA MET A 237 -22.32 -48.53 -24.00
C MET A 237 -23.40 -47.57 -24.51
N HIS A 238 -23.34 -47.19 -25.79
CA HIS A 238 -24.34 -46.33 -26.40
C HIS A 238 -25.70 -47.03 -26.55
N ALA A 239 -25.73 -48.28 -27.00
CA ALA A 239 -26.94 -49.12 -27.05
C ALA A 239 -27.55 -49.36 -25.67
N ALA A 240 -26.73 -49.35 -24.61
CA ALA A 240 -27.17 -49.38 -23.21
C ALA A 240 -27.63 -48.00 -22.68
N GLY A 241 -27.76 -46.98 -23.53
CA GLY A 241 -28.27 -45.66 -23.19
C GLY A 241 -27.24 -44.67 -22.63
N SER A 242 -25.94 -45.00 -22.66
CA SER A 242 -24.90 -44.06 -22.20
C SER A 242 -24.66 -42.94 -23.22
N GLY A 243 -24.67 -41.69 -22.75
CA GLY A 243 -24.35 -40.53 -23.57
C GLY A 243 -22.87 -40.44 -23.97
N ALA A 244 -22.58 -39.79 -25.10
CA ALA A 244 -21.23 -39.71 -25.69
C ALA A 244 -20.15 -39.13 -24.76
N THR A 245 -20.53 -38.23 -23.84
CA THR A 245 -19.62 -37.67 -22.83
C THR A 245 -19.13 -38.73 -21.83
N ALA A 246 -20.03 -39.60 -21.35
CA ALA A 246 -19.68 -40.66 -20.41
C ALA A 246 -18.82 -41.74 -21.07
N ILE A 247 -19.13 -42.09 -22.32
CA ILE A 247 -18.37 -43.04 -23.13
C ILE A 247 -16.94 -42.52 -23.38
N ALA A 248 -16.81 -41.23 -23.76
CA ALA A 248 -15.52 -40.60 -24.01
C ALA A 248 -14.62 -40.62 -22.76
N ALA A 249 -15.20 -40.33 -21.59
CA ALA A 249 -14.49 -40.39 -20.32
C ALA A 249 -14.05 -41.81 -19.96
N ALA A 250 -14.92 -42.81 -20.12
CA ALA A 250 -14.63 -44.21 -19.80
C ALA A 250 -13.52 -44.80 -20.70
N LEU A 251 -13.45 -44.37 -21.96
CA LEU A 251 -12.47 -44.88 -22.93
C LEU A 251 -11.20 -44.02 -23.03
N GLY A 252 -11.13 -42.90 -22.30
CA GLY A 252 -9.98 -41.99 -22.32
C GLY A 252 -9.77 -41.29 -23.68
N VAL A 253 -10.85 -41.09 -24.45
CA VAL A 253 -10.82 -40.45 -25.78
C VAL A 253 -11.67 -39.17 -25.81
N SER A 254 -11.59 -38.38 -26.88
CA SER A 254 -12.44 -37.19 -27.02
C SER A 254 -13.86 -37.54 -27.48
N ARG A 255 -14.86 -36.74 -27.09
CA ARG A 255 -16.25 -36.89 -27.56
C ARG A 255 -16.36 -36.90 -29.09
N ALA A 256 -15.61 -36.03 -29.75
CA ALA A 256 -15.54 -35.97 -31.21
C ALA A 256 -14.99 -37.26 -31.85
N THR A 257 -14.20 -38.05 -31.11
CA THR A 257 -13.74 -39.36 -31.58
C THR A 257 -14.83 -40.41 -31.44
N VAL A 258 -15.58 -40.39 -30.34
CA VAL A 258 -16.73 -41.29 -30.12
C VAL A 258 -17.80 -41.11 -31.22
N TYR A 259 -18.18 -39.87 -31.54
CA TYR A 259 -19.21 -39.58 -32.55
C TYR A 259 -18.85 -40.05 -33.97
N ARG A 260 -17.57 -40.18 -34.32
CA ARG A 260 -17.16 -40.64 -35.67
C ARG A 260 -17.38 -42.15 -35.90
N HIS A 261 -17.68 -42.91 -34.85
CA HIS A 261 -17.75 -44.37 -34.91
C HIS A 261 -19.01 -44.98 -34.26
N LEU A 262 -19.81 -44.16 -33.57
CA LEU A 262 -21.19 -44.51 -33.26
C LEU A 262 -22.03 -44.39 -34.53
N PRO A 263 -23.06 -45.24 -34.70
CA PRO A 263 -24.03 -45.03 -35.77
C PRO A 263 -24.67 -43.64 -35.60
N PRO A 264 -24.98 -42.93 -36.71
CA PRO A 264 -25.76 -41.70 -36.61
C PRO A 264 -27.07 -42.02 -35.87
N GLU A 265 -27.51 -41.13 -34.99
CA GLU A 265 -28.83 -41.24 -34.37
C GLU A 265 -29.85 -41.30 -35.51
N GLU A 266 -30.54 -42.44 -35.66
CA GLU A 266 -31.71 -42.51 -36.51
C GLU A 266 -32.75 -41.60 -35.86
N ASP A 267 -33.04 -40.46 -36.49
CA ASP A 267 -34.20 -39.65 -36.17
C ASP A 267 -35.43 -40.55 -36.28
N THR A 268 -35.90 -41.03 -35.13
CA THR A 268 -37.25 -41.56 -35.02
C THR A 268 -38.20 -40.37 -34.95
N ASP A 269 -38.93 -40.15 -36.06
CA ASP A 269 -40.16 -39.35 -36.14
C ASP A 269 -41.13 -39.64 -34.97
#